data_AF-A0A662GKG8-F1
#
_entry.id   AF-A0A662GKG8-F1
#
_cell.length_a   1.000
_cell.length_b   1.000
_cell.length_c   1.000
_cell.angle_alpha   90.00
_cell.angle_beta   90.00
_cell.angle_gamma   90.00
#
_symmetry.space_group_name_H-M   'P 1'
#
loop_
_entity.id
_entity.type
_entity.pdbx_description
1 polymer ?
#
loop_
_entity_poly.entity_id
_entity_poly.type
_entity_poly.pdbx_seq_one_letter_code
_entity_poly.pdbx_strand_id
1 'polypeptide(L)'
;MRITTTAITKIVLEIPLRFISCTVIYSEISINKYYYDILNNMDRGVSLESLQRLFRALDLTGFDAKVYATLLAYGPLSPTQLAERLETHRPQVHATLRRLLAKGLVESSRGKPALYRAVPPNILLSIFKKEMSDVEESVKNFFKNLKVRVQPVRHGVWFFKSSRGLMERFKWAVENARVDLAVCGDASFISKLKGLLLKAQERGVTVYVIVYEVPGISFSEEDVKGFRKVKRAVSGDLMVVADSKVAVLAQRRTGAKSMPGYGLVVEEPVLIDYLLHDYYNRWLRSKTITDETPKLPVRFTIFRLAIVETKRLLNSGVKLWGVFTGRKVGGKKAVVEGKIVKAFTDPETGVARFVVNINGETVTMGGPDAIIEDYAVEEVLLKGGEGV
;
A
#
# COMPACT_ATOMS: atom_id res chain seq x y z
N MET A 1 -27.40 6.74 55.92
CA MET A 1 -26.88 5.55 56.61
C MET A 1 -26.11 4.72 55.59
N ARG A 2 -24.77 4.72 55.65
CA ARG A 2 -23.91 3.95 54.73
C ARG A 2 -24.08 2.47 55.06
N ILE A 3 -24.55 1.67 54.10
CA ILE A 3 -24.53 0.21 54.20
C ILE A 3 -23.38 -0.27 53.33
N THR A 4 -22.34 -0.78 53.98
CA THR A 4 -21.11 -1.28 53.39
C THR A 4 -21.30 -2.69 52.80
N THR A 5 -20.51 -2.96 51.76
CA THR A 5 -20.48 -4.13 50.86
C THR A 5 -20.17 -5.49 51.52
N THR A 6 -20.41 -5.66 52.82
CA THR A 6 -20.03 -6.87 53.57
C THR A 6 -21.24 -7.76 53.92
N ALA A 7 -22.46 -7.34 53.61
CA ALA A 7 -23.67 -8.06 54.02
C ALA A 7 -24.22 -9.07 52.98
N ILE A 8 -23.82 -9.01 51.72
CA ILE A 8 -24.33 -9.94 50.68
C ILE A 8 -23.55 -11.26 50.65
N THR A 9 -22.33 -11.29 51.17
CA THR A 9 -21.48 -12.50 51.18
C THR A 9 -21.90 -13.55 52.21
N LYS A 10 -22.88 -13.26 53.08
CA LYS A 10 -23.25 -14.14 54.20
C LYS A 10 -24.54 -14.95 54.05
N ILE A 11 -25.28 -14.83 52.93
CA ILE A 11 -26.54 -15.56 52.73
C ILE A 11 -26.42 -16.75 51.75
N VAL A 12 -25.28 -16.95 51.09
CA VAL A 12 -25.12 -18.04 50.10
C VAL A 12 -24.36 -19.27 50.66
N LEU A 13 -23.96 -19.28 51.93
CA LEU A 13 -23.14 -20.37 52.51
C LEU A 13 -23.87 -21.38 53.41
N GLU A 14 -25.20 -21.33 53.55
CA GLU A 14 -25.95 -22.33 54.32
C GLU A 14 -27.07 -23.01 53.51
N ILE A 15 -26.69 -23.64 52.39
CA ILE A 15 -27.52 -24.67 51.77
C ILE A 15 -26.74 -25.99 51.79
N PRO A 16 -27.27 -27.06 52.41
CA PRO A 16 -26.54 -28.32 52.56
C PRO A 16 -26.21 -28.94 51.20
N LEU A 17 -24.93 -29.22 50.99
CA LEU A 17 -24.33 -29.91 49.85
C LEU A 17 -24.78 -31.39 49.78
N ARG A 18 -26.01 -31.63 49.33
CA ARG A 18 -26.38 -32.91 48.68
C ARG A 18 -27.29 -32.58 47.50
N PHE A 19 -26.82 -32.91 46.28
CA PHE A 19 -27.44 -32.70 44.97
C PHE A 19 -27.32 -31.30 44.33
N ILE A 20 -26.12 -30.91 43.91
CA ILE A 20 -25.98 -29.96 42.77
C ILE A 20 -24.82 -30.43 41.87
N SER A 21 -25.12 -30.64 40.59
CA SER A 21 -24.16 -31.01 39.56
C SER A 21 -23.11 -29.91 39.36
N CYS A 22 -21.83 -30.26 39.52
CA CYS A 22 -20.67 -29.37 39.48
C CYS A 22 -20.47 -28.66 38.12
N THR A 23 -21.12 -29.13 37.05
CA THR A 23 -21.00 -28.58 35.69
C THR A 23 -21.77 -27.27 35.49
N VAL A 24 -22.88 -27.06 36.23
CA VAL A 24 -23.73 -25.86 36.04
C VAL A 24 -23.08 -24.62 36.65
N ILE A 25 -22.50 -24.76 37.85
CA ILE A 25 -21.90 -23.65 38.61
C ILE A 25 -20.65 -23.09 37.91
N TYR A 26 -19.80 -23.94 37.32
CA TYR A 26 -18.62 -23.46 36.59
C TYR A 26 -18.98 -22.66 35.33
N SER A 27 -20.07 -23.03 34.63
CA SER A 27 -20.53 -22.30 33.45
C SER A 27 -21.10 -20.91 33.79
N GLU A 28 -21.86 -20.78 34.87
CA GLU A 28 -22.42 -19.50 35.33
C GLU A 28 -21.37 -18.54 35.90
N ILE A 29 -20.31 -19.06 36.54
CA ILE A 29 -19.23 -18.24 37.10
C ILE A 29 -18.29 -17.72 35.98
N SER A 30 -17.97 -18.52 34.97
CA SER A 30 -17.17 -18.07 33.82
C SER A 30 -17.90 -17.05 32.93
N ILE A 31 -19.23 -17.20 32.77
CA ILE A 31 -20.08 -16.21 32.10
C ILE A 31 -20.09 -14.91 32.91
N ASN A 32 -20.26 -14.96 34.24
CA ASN A 32 -20.25 -13.76 35.08
C ASN A 32 -18.93 -12.97 35.01
N LYS A 33 -17.77 -13.63 34.92
CA LYS A 33 -16.47 -12.94 34.83
C LYS A 33 -16.28 -12.23 33.48
N TYR A 34 -16.65 -12.86 32.36
CA TYR A 34 -16.63 -12.25 31.02
C TYR A 34 -17.60 -11.07 30.92
N TYR A 35 -18.77 -11.18 31.57
CA TYR A 35 -19.80 -10.15 31.63
C TYR A 35 -19.37 -8.95 32.50
N TYR A 36 -18.75 -9.20 33.66
CA TYR A 36 -18.15 -8.14 34.49
C TYR A 36 -17.03 -7.40 33.75
N ASP A 37 -16.23 -8.10 32.94
CA ASP A 37 -15.19 -7.48 32.13
C ASP A 37 -15.78 -6.63 30.99
N ILE A 38 -16.89 -7.03 30.35
CA ILE A 38 -17.55 -6.20 29.32
C ILE A 38 -18.12 -4.91 29.94
N LEU A 39 -18.81 -5.02 31.08
CA LEU A 39 -19.39 -3.86 31.77
C LEU A 39 -18.31 -2.91 32.31
N ASN A 40 -17.22 -3.45 32.89
CA ASN A 40 -16.09 -2.65 33.35
C ASN A 40 -15.23 -2.07 32.19
N ASN A 41 -15.21 -2.70 31.02
CA ASN A 41 -14.50 -2.18 29.84
C ASN A 41 -15.33 -1.18 29.03
N MET A 42 -16.67 -1.16 29.15
CA MET A 42 -17.48 -0.06 28.63
C MET A 42 -17.09 1.29 29.28
N ASP A 43 -16.62 1.26 30.53
CA ASP A 43 -16.11 2.43 31.27
C ASP A 43 -14.66 2.82 30.91
N ARG A 44 -13.91 1.98 30.18
CA ARG A 44 -12.47 2.20 29.87
C ARG A 44 -12.16 2.62 28.43
N GLY A 45 -13.11 3.19 27.70
CA GLY A 45 -12.81 3.97 26.48
C GLY A 45 -12.20 3.21 25.29
N VAL A 46 -12.02 1.89 25.34
CA VAL A 46 -11.73 1.09 24.14
C VAL A 46 -13.06 0.89 23.42
N SER A 47 -13.31 1.78 22.46
CA SER A 47 -14.56 2.53 22.45
C SER A 47 -15.74 1.82 21.79
N LEU A 48 -16.92 1.91 22.42
CA LEU A 48 -18.23 1.74 21.79
C LEU A 48 -18.30 2.45 20.42
N GLU A 49 -17.55 3.54 20.24
CA GLU A 49 -17.40 4.24 18.97
C GLU A 49 -16.80 3.35 17.85
N SER A 50 -15.85 2.46 18.14
CA SER A 50 -15.34 1.51 17.12
C SER A 50 -16.40 0.52 16.67
N LEU A 51 -17.21 0.02 17.61
CA LEU A 51 -18.37 -0.83 17.30
C LEU A 51 -19.42 -0.05 16.50
N GLN A 52 -19.70 1.20 16.88
CA GLN A 52 -20.62 2.06 16.15
C GLN A 52 -20.12 2.38 14.74
N ARG A 53 -18.80 2.54 14.54
CA ARG A 53 -18.20 2.71 13.20
C ARG A 53 -18.42 1.47 12.33
N LEU A 54 -18.23 0.28 12.90
CA LEU A 54 -18.50 -0.99 12.22
C LEU A 54 -19.99 -1.08 11.85
N PHE A 55 -20.90 -0.79 12.79
CA PHE A 55 -22.34 -0.84 12.54
C PHE A 55 -22.77 0.17 11.47
N ARG A 56 -22.20 1.39 11.47
CA ARG A 56 -22.46 2.37 10.41
C ARG A 56 -22.04 1.87 9.03
N ALA A 57 -20.95 1.11 8.93
CA ALA A 57 -20.51 0.50 7.69
C ALA A 57 -21.41 -0.68 7.25
N LEU A 58 -22.31 -1.16 8.12
CA LEU A 58 -23.37 -2.13 7.80
C LEU A 58 -24.74 -1.47 7.59
N ASP A 59 -24.77 -0.14 7.41
CA ASP A 59 -25.99 0.68 7.35
C ASP A 59 -26.87 0.58 8.62
N LEU A 60 -26.24 0.32 9.77
CA LEU A 60 -26.88 0.27 11.08
C LEU A 60 -26.56 1.52 11.90
N THR A 61 -27.42 1.82 12.86
CA THR A 61 -27.30 3.01 13.70
C THR A 61 -26.41 2.77 14.91
N GLY A 62 -25.94 3.85 15.54
CA GLY A 62 -25.25 3.74 16.83
C GLY A 62 -26.12 3.15 17.95
N PHE A 63 -27.44 3.27 17.83
CA PHE A 63 -28.40 2.64 18.76
C PHE A 63 -28.49 1.12 18.53
N ASP A 64 -28.37 0.66 17.27
CA ASP A 64 -28.32 -0.77 16.95
C ASP A 64 -27.09 -1.44 17.57
N ALA A 65 -25.94 -0.75 17.56
CA ALA A 65 -24.74 -1.21 18.27
C ALA A 65 -24.96 -1.33 19.78
N LYS A 66 -25.69 -0.39 20.39
CA LYS A 66 -26.05 -0.45 21.82
C LYS A 66 -26.95 -1.66 22.12
N VAL A 67 -28.00 -1.89 21.34
CA VAL A 67 -28.89 -3.05 21.52
C VAL A 67 -28.12 -4.37 21.38
N TYR A 68 -27.27 -4.50 20.36
CA TYR A 68 -26.43 -5.68 20.19
C TYR A 68 -25.48 -5.88 21.38
N ALA A 69 -24.81 -4.82 21.85
CA ALA A 69 -23.92 -4.90 23.00
C ALA A 69 -24.66 -5.27 24.30
N THR A 70 -25.87 -4.74 24.52
CA THR A 70 -26.73 -5.11 25.65
C THR A 70 -27.15 -6.58 25.58
N LEU A 71 -27.55 -7.07 24.42
CA LEU A 71 -27.88 -8.49 24.24
C LEU A 71 -26.67 -9.41 24.45
N LEU A 72 -25.47 -8.96 24.05
CA LEU A 72 -24.23 -9.69 24.31
C LEU A 72 -23.86 -9.68 25.81
N ALA A 73 -24.08 -8.55 26.48
CA ALA A 73 -23.70 -8.31 27.88
C ALA A 73 -24.75 -8.76 28.91
N TYR A 74 -25.97 -9.10 28.50
CA TYR A 74 -27.03 -9.54 29.41
C TYR A 74 -27.67 -10.87 28.96
N GLY A 75 -27.26 -11.41 27.81
CA GLY A 75 -27.84 -12.62 27.25
C GLY A 75 -29.23 -12.38 26.65
N PRO A 76 -30.06 -13.43 26.53
CA PRO A 76 -31.38 -13.33 25.91
C PRO A 76 -32.32 -12.39 26.67
N LEU A 77 -32.85 -11.35 26.00
CA LEU A 77 -33.79 -10.39 26.59
C LEU A 77 -35.05 -10.23 25.73
N SER A 78 -36.17 -9.95 26.38
CA SER A 78 -37.40 -9.53 25.71
C SER A 78 -37.32 -8.06 25.26
N PRO A 79 -38.15 -7.61 24.29
CA PRO A 79 -38.22 -6.20 23.89
C PRO A 79 -38.53 -5.25 25.05
N THR A 80 -39.33 -5.69 26.03
CA THR A 80 -39.63 -4.90 27.23
C THR A 80 -38.38 -4.71 28.11
N GLN A 81 -37.65 -5.79 28.38
CA GLN A 81 -36.42 -5.72 29.18
C GLN A 81 -35.34 -4.88 28.47
N LEU A 82 -35.24 -4.97 27.14
CA LEU A 82 -34.35 -4.11 26.37
C LEU A 82 -34.75 -2.63 26.46
N ALA A 83 -36.05 -2.32 26.38
CA ALA A 83 -36.54 -0.95 26.48
C ALA A 83 -36.24 -0.32 27.85
N GLU A 84 -36.44 -1.09 28.92
CA GLU A 84 -36.11 -0.68 30.29
C GLU A 84 -34.61 -0.45 30.47
N ARG A 85 -33.77 -1.37 29.99
CA ARG A 85 -32.30 -1.28 30.15
C ARG A 85 -31.65 -0.18 29.34
N LEU A 86 -32.21 0.14 28.19
CA LEU A 86 -31.68 1.16 27.29
C LEU A 86 -32.37 2.52 27.47
N GLU A 87 -33.22 2.65 28.50
CA GLU A 87 -33.98 3.87 28.80
C GLU A 87 -34.66 4.45 27.56
N THR A 88 -35.38 3.57 26.84
CA THR A 88 -35.99 3.87 25.55
C THR A 88 -37.41 3.34 25.46
N HIS A 89 -38.09 3.62 24.35
CA HIS A 89 -39.45 3.16 24.10
C HIS A 89 -39.48 1.88 23.25
N ARG A 90 -40.42 0.98 23.57
CA ARG A 90 -40.57 -0.33 22.92
C ARG A 90 -40.61 -0.27 21.37
N PRO A 91 -41.31 0.69 20.73
CA PRO A 91 -41.30 0.80 19.26
C PRO A 91 -39.90 0.92 18.65
N GLN A 92 -39.00 1.68 19.29
CA GLN A 92 -37.61 1.83 18.84
C GLN A 92 -36.83 0.53 18.96
N VAL A 93 -36.99 -0.18 20.08
CA VAL A 93 -36.37 -1.51 20.28
C VAL A 93 -36.87 -2.51 19.23
N HIS A 94 -38.18 -2.57 18.97
CA HIS A 94 -38.73 -3.44 17.94
C HIS A 94 -38.19 -3.10 16.54
N ALA A 95 -38.04 -1.81 16.20
CA ALA A 95 -37.45 -1.41 14.93
C ALA A 95 -35.98 -1.84 14.81
N THR A 96 -35.19 -1.69 15.89
CA THR A 96 -33.81 -2.16 15.93
C THR A 96 -33.70 -3.67 15.83
N LEU A 97 -34.48 -4.42 16.61
CA LEU A 97 -34.47 -5.89 16.57
C LEU A 97 -34.82 -6.41 15.18
N ARG A 98 -35.76 -5.77 14.46
CA ARG A 98 -36.06 -6.10 13.06
C ARG A 98 -34.85 -5.90 12.15
N ARG A 99 -34.14 -4.77 12.25
CA ARG A 99 -32.92 -4.51 11.46
C ARG A 99 -31.82 -5.51 11.77
N LEU A 100 -31.60 -5.80 13.05
CA LEU A 100 -30.57 -6.74 13.51
C LEU A 100 -30.88 -8.18 13.09
N LEU A 101 -32.15 -8.60 13.14
CA LEU A 101 -32.59 -9.89 12.60
C LEU A 101 -32.36 -9.98 11.10
N ALA A 102 -32.74 -8.95 10.34
CA ALA A 102 -32.56 -8.92 8.88
C ALA A 102 -31.07 -8.99 8.48
N LYS A 103 -30.17 -8.41 9.28
CA LYS A 103 -28.71 -8.51 9.10
C LYS A 103 -28.08 -9.75 9.74
N GLY A 104 -28.87 -10.64 10.36
CA GLY A 104 -28.37 -11.87 11.00
C GLY A 104 -27.51 -11.63 12.25
N LEU A 105 -27.66 -10.48 12.92
CA LEU A 105 -26.86 -10.09 14.09
C LEU A 105 -27.53 -10.42 15.42
N VAL A 106 -28.81 -10.79 15.39
CA VAL A 106 -29.61 -11.21 16.54
C VAL A 106 -30.47 -12.38 16.12
N GLU A 107 -30.70 -13.30 17.05
CA GLU A 107 -31.62 -14.43 16.88
C GLU A 107 -32.83 -14.24 17.81
N SER A 108 -33.98 -14.81 17.43
CA SER A 108 -35.21 -14.75 18.22
C SER A 108 -35.71 -16.13 18.60
N SER A 109 -36.26 -16.27 19.82
CA SER A 109 -36.90 -17.49 20.28
C SER A 109 -38.35 -17.58 19.79
N ARG A 110 -38.89 -18.81 19.71
CA ARG A 110 -40.27 -19.07 19.29
C ARG A 110 -41.32 -18.88 20.40
N GLY A 111 -40.91 -18.47 21.61
CA GLY A 111 -41.78 -18.33 22.77
C GLY A 111 -42.60 -17.04 22.80
N LYS A 112 -43.56 -16.95 23.74
CA LYS A 112 -44.32 -15.73 24.04
C LYS A 112 -44.08 -15.33 25.51
N PRO A 113 -43.43 -14.17 25.80
CA PRO A 113 -42.84 -13.24 24.84
C PRO A 113 -41.58 -13.81 24.16
N ALA A 114 -41.29 -13.35 22.94
CA ALA A 114 -40.07 -13.72 22.23
C ALA A 114 -38.84 -13.12 22.95
N LEU A 115 -37.80 -13.93 23.12
CA LEU A 115 -36.50 -13.51 23.62
C LEU A 115 -35.54 -13.36 22.45
N TYR A 116 -34.68 -12.36 22.54
CA TYR A 116 -33.69 -12.03 21.51
C TYR A 116 -32.31 -12.20 22.08
N ARG A 117 -31.37 -12.78 21.33
CA ARG A 117 -29.96 -12.89 21.73
C ARG A 117 -29.04 -12.42 20.62
N ALA A 118 -27.93 -11.77 20.97
CA ALA A 118 -26.91 -11.41 20.00
C ALA A 118 -26.19 -12.65 19.48
N VAL A 119 -25.82 -12.64 18.19
CA VAL A 119 -24.88 -13.64 17.68
C VAL A 119 -23.48 -13.41 18.26
N PRO A 120 -22.64 -14.44 18.34
CA PRO A 120 -21.25 -14.28 18.76
C PRO A 120 -20.46 -13.27 17.89
N PRO A 121 -19.50 -12.50 18.46
CA PRO A 121 -18.76 -11.47 17.72
C PRO A 121 -18.01 -11.93 16.47
N ASN A 122 -17.56 -13.19 16.41
CA ASN A 122 -16.93 -13.77 15.22
C ASN A 122 -17.91 -13.86 14.03
N ILE A 123 -19.20 -14.07 14.28
CA ILE A 123 -20.24 -14.05 13.23
C ILE A 123 -20.44 -12.62 12.71
N LEU A 124 -20.57 -11.63 13.61
CA LEU A 124 -20.63 -10.22 13.24
C LEU A 124 -19.42 -9.80 12.36
N LEU A 125 -18.20 -10.17 12.77
CA LEU A 125 -16.99 -9.84 12.01
C LEU A 125 -16.94 -10.53 10.65
N SER A 126 -17.51 -11.74 10.53
CA SER A 126 -17.60 -12.46 9.26
C SER A 126 -18.61 -11.82 8.31
N ILE A 127 -19.79 -11.44 8.83
CA ILE A 127 -20.80 -10.68 8.09
C ILE A 127 -20.21 -9.35 7.59
N PHE A 128 -19.51 -8.63 8.48
CA PHE A 128 -18.84 -7.38 8.12
C PHE A 128 -17.80 -7.54 7.02
N LYS A 129 -16.91 -8.53 7.12
CA LYS A 129 -15.91 -8.79 6.08
C LYS A 129 -16.56 -9.11 4.73
N LYS A 130 -17.63 -9.91 4.74
CA LYS A 130 -18.36 -10.27 3.52
C LYS A 130 -19.00 -9.05 2.88
N GLU A 131 -19.76 -8.26 3.64
CA GLU A 131 -20.42 -7.04 3.13
C GLU A 131 -19.39 -6.07 2.51
N MET A 132 -18.27 -5.85 3.19
CA MET A 132 -17.22 -4.96 2.68
C MET A 132 -16.57 -5.51 1.40
N SER A 133 -16.40 -6.83 1.30
CA SER A 133 -15.90 -7.48 0.08
C SER A 133 -16.88 -7.34 -1.08
N ASP A 134 -18.18 -7.55 -0.83
CA ASP A 134 -19.23 -7.44 -1.85
C ASP A 134 -19.34 -5.99 -2.36
N VAL A 135 -19.24 -5.00 -1.46
CA VAL A 135 -19.17 -3.57 -1.83
C VAL A 135 -17.91 -3.28 -2.65
N GLU A 136 -16.75 -3.77 -2.23
CA GLU A 136 -15.49 -3.60 -2.97
C GLU A 136 -15.58 -4.15 -4.39
N GLU A 137 -16.13 -5.35 -4.56
CA GLU A 137 -16.30 -5.99 -5.87
C GLU A 137 -17.28 -5.21 -6.76
N SER A 138 -18.42 -4.80 -6.21
CA SER A 138 -19.41 -3.97 -6.92
C SER A 138 -18.78 -2.66 -7.42
N VAL A 139 -18.03 -1.97 -6.57
CA VAL A 139 -17.33 -0.73 -6.92
C VAL A 139 -16.24 -0.96 -7.97
N LYS A 140 -15.46 -2.06 -7.87
CA LYS A 140 -14.49 -2.44 -8.90
C LYS A 140 -15.16 -2.66 -10.25
N ASN A 141 -16.30 -3.34 -10.28
CA ASN A 141 -17.05 -3.59 -11.50
C ASN A 141 -17.62 -2.29 -12.09
N PHE A 142 -18.09 -1.38 -11.24
CA PHE A 142 -18.50 -0.05 -11.68
C PHE A 142 -17.34 0.71 -12.36
N PHE A 143 -16.16 0.77 -11.73
CA PHE A 143 -15.02 1.48 -12.31
C PHE A 143 -14.49 0.85 -13.60
N LYS A 144 -14.50 -0.49 -13.73
CA LYS A 144 -14.14 -1.16 -14.98
C LYS A 144 -15.05 -0.78 -16.14
N ASN A 145 -16.33 -0.55 -15.87
CA ASN A 145 -17.33 -0.22 -16.88
C ASN A 145 -17.49 1.30 -17.09
N LEU A 146 -16.85 2.11 -16.25
CA LEU A 146 -16.90 3.56 -16.36
C LEU A 146 -16.11 4.00 -17.60
N LYS A 147 -16.82 4.40 -18.65
CA LYS A 147 -16.23 5.03 -19.84
C LYS A 147 -15.74 6.43 -19.46
N VAL A 148 -14.50 6.52 -18.99
CA VAL A 148 -13.84 7.81 -18.79
C VAL A 148 -13.61 8.43 -20.17
N ARG A 149 -14.21 9.60 -20.41
CA ARG A 149 -13.82 10.43 -21.56
C ARG A 149 -12.37 10.82 -21.33
N VAL A 150 -11.46 10.21 -22.08
CA VAL A 150 -10.03 10.55 -22.06
C VAL A 150 -9.93 11.99 -22.56
N GLN A 151 -9.89 12.94 -21.63
CA GLN A 151 -9.36 14.25 -21.96
C GLN A 151 -7.87 14.04 -22.31
N PRO A 152 -7.34 14.74 -23.32
CA PRO A 152 -5.93 14.64 -23.65
C PRO A 152 -5.11 14.86 -22.39
N VAL A 153 -4.20 13.92 -22.12
CA VAL A 153 -3.35 13.87 -20.93
C VAL A 153 -2.70 15.23 -20.75
N ARG A 154 -3.18 16.02 -19.77
CA ARG A 154 -2.39 17.14 -19.26
C ARG A 154 -1.35 16.50 -18.36
N HIS A 155 -0.14 16.37 -18.87
CA HIS A 155 1.00 16.13 -18.02
C HIS A 155 0.99 17.19 -16.91
N GLY A 156 0.99 16.74 -15.66
CA GLY A 156 0.62 17.58 -14.52
C GLY A 156 1.46 17.30 -13.30
N VAL A 157 1.40 18.25 -12.36
CA VAL A 157 1.96 18.11 -11.02
C VAL A 157 0.81 18.14 -10.02
N TRP A 158 0.60 17.03 -9.32
CA TRP A 158 -0.51 16.85 -8.40
C TRP A 158 -0.02 16.81 -6.96
N PHE A 159 -0.65 17.56 -6.07
CA PHE A 159 -0.34 17.58 -4.65
C PHE A 159 -1.19 16.55 -3.90
N PHE A 160 -0.55 15.66 -3.16
CA PHE A 160 -1.20 14.80 -2.17
C PHE A 160 -1.03 15.41 -0.78
N LYS A 161 -2.13 15.68 -0.06
CA LYS A 161 -2.12 16.17 1.34
C LYS A 161 -2.41 15.06 2.37
N SER A 162 -2.32 13.80 1.96
CA SER A 162 -2.61 12.62 2.79
C SER A 162 -1.43 11.66 2.74
N SER A 163 -0.82 11.40 3.89
CA SER A 163 0.31 10.46 4.01
C SER A 163 -0.06 9.04 3.59
N ARG A 164 -1.28 8.58 3.95
CA ARG A 164 -1.81 7.29 3.52
C ARG A 164 -2.05 7.27 2.01
N GLY A 165 -2.71 8.29 1.46
CA GLY A 165 -2.96 8.38 0.03
C GLY A 165 -1.67 8.42 -0.79
N LEU A 166 -0.66 9.13 -0.28
CA LEU A 166 0.66 9.21 -0.89
C LEU A 166 1.39 7.86 -0.87
N MET A 167 1.34 7.12 0.24
CA MET A 167 1.89 5.76 0.31
C MET A 167 1.20 4.81 -0.69
N GLU A 168 -0.13 4.87 -0.80
CA GLU A 168 -0.85 4.08 -1.81
C GLU A 168 -0.47 4.50 -3.24
N ARG A 169 -0.16 5.79 -3.48
CA ARG A 169 0.32 6.26 -4.78
C ARG A 169 1.74 5.77 -5.10
N PHE A 170 2.64 5.69 -4.12
CA PHE A 170 3.94 5.04 -4.28
C PHE A 170 3.80 3.56 -4.67
N LYS A 171 2.95 2.81 -3.94
CA LYS A 171 2.66 1.40 -4.24
C LYS A 171 2.10 1.24 -5.65
N TRP A 172 1.13 2.07 -6.03
CA TRP A 172 0.54 2.07 -7.36
C TRP A 172 1.60 2.27 -8.45
N ALA A 173 2.57 3.17 -8.27
CA ALA A 173 3.63 3.40 -9.26
C ALA A 173 4.51 2.15 -9.43
N VAL A 174 4.87 1.47 -8.33
CA VAL A 174 5.64 0.22 -8.36
C VAL A 174 4.86 -0.94 -9.00
N GLU A 175 3.57 -1.05 -8.70
CA GLU A 175 2.70 -2.10 -9.24
C GLU A 175 2.47 -1.96 -10.75
N ASN A 176 2.39 -0.73 -11.24
CA ASN A 176 2.12 -0.44 -12.65
C ASN A 176 3.36 -0.36 -13.54
N ALA A 177 4.56 -0.27 -12.94
CA ALA A 177 5.82 -0.25 -13.68
C ALA A 177 6.00 -1.51 -14.55
N ARG A 178 6.52 -1.30 -15.77
CA ARG A 178 6.70 -2.32 -16.81
C ARG A 178 8.14 -2.49 -17.28
N VAL A 179 8.98 -1.47 -17.14
CA VAL A 179 10.33 -1.43 -17.71
C VAL A 179 11.37 -1.25 -16.62
N ASP A 180 11.34 -0.12 -15.92
CA ASP A 180 12.33 0.19 -14.89
C ASP A 180 11.77 1.10 -13.78
N LEU A 181 12.41 1.00 -12.61
CA LEU A 181 12.06 1.73 -11.40
C LEU A 181 13.31 2.37 -10.81
N ALA A 182 13.26 3.68 -10.58
CA ALA A 182 14.21 4.39 -9.73
C ALA A 182 13.55 4.67 -8.38
N VAL A 183 14.07 4.04 -7.32
CA VAL A 183 13.50 4.12 -5.97
C VAL A 183 14.54 4.71 -5.02
N CYS A 184 14.14 5.70 -4.23
CA CYS A 184 14.94 6.31 -3.18
C CYS A 184 14.12 6.40 -1.90
N GLY A 185 14.69 6.03 -0.75
CA GLY A 185 14.01 6.23 0.53
C GLY A 185 14.78 5.69 1.73
N ASP A 186 14.26 5.99 2.92
CA ASP A 186 14.78 5.40 4.15
C ASP A 186 14.41 3.91 4.30
N ALA A 187 15.07 3.20 5.23
CA ALA A 187 14.84 1.77 5.45
C ALA A 187 13.36 1.43 5.74
N SER A 188 12.62 2.28 6.46
CA SER A 188 11.19 2.05 6.73
C SER A 188 10.34 2.15 5.46
N PHE A 189 10.66 3.11 4.59
CA PHE A 189 9.99 3.27 3.31
C PHE A 189 10.27 2.10 2.36
N ILE A 190 11.54 1.71 2.23
CA ILE A 190 11.94 0.56 1.39
C ILE A 190 11.29 -0.72 1.89
N SER A 191 11.29 -0.97 3.21
CA SER A 191 10.65 -2.13 3.83
C SER A 191 9.16 -2.22 3.49
N LYS A 192 8.42 -1.09 3.53
CA LYS A 192 6.99 -1.03 3.15
C LYS A 192 6.73 -1.36 1.68
N LEU A 193 7.69 -1.09 0.80
CA LEU A 193 7.58 -1.38 -0.64
C LEU A 193 8.22 -2.70 -1.05
N LYS A 194 8.97 -3.37 -0.15
CA LYS A 194 9.82 -4.53 -0.47
C LYS A 194 9.09 -5.61 -1.24
N GLY A 195 7.93 -6.05 -0.74
CA GLY A 195 7.13 -7.09 -1.40
C GLY A 195 6.67 -6.70 -2.82
N LEU A 196 6.35 -5.43 -3.07
CA LEU A 196 5.92 -4.96 -4.39
C LEU A 196 7.10 -4.81 -5.36
N LEU A 197 8.24 -4.33 -4.86
CA LEU A 197 9.47 -4.17 -5.63
C LEU A 197 10.05 -5.52 -6.07
N LEU A 198 10.05 -6.53 -5.18
CA LEU A 198 10.46 -7.89 -5.53
C LEU A 198 9.55 -8.49 -6.61
N LYS A 199 8.22 -8.33 -6.47
CA LYS A 199 7.27 -8.71 -7.52
C LYS A 199 7.51 -7.96 -8.83
N ALA A 200 7.98 -6.71 -8.80
CA ALA A 200 8.33 -5.97 -10.01
C ALA A 200 9.57 -6.58 -10.70
N GLN A 201 10.61 -6.92 -9.94
CA GLN A 201 11.78 -7.64 -10.48
C GLN A 201 11.40 -8.99 -11.08
N GLU A 202 10.49 -9.73 -10.46
CA GLU A 202 9.98 -11.02 -10.97
C GLU A 202 9.25 -10.86 -12.31
N ARG A 203 8.54 -9.73 -12.51
CA ARG A 203 7.93 -9.37 -13.82
C ARG A 203 8.94 -8.93 -14.88
N GLY A 204 10.22 -8.83 -14.54
CA GLY A 204 11.28 -8.36 -15.46
C GLY A 204 11.55 -6.86 -15.41
N VAL A 205 10.95 -6.12 -14.47
CA VAL A 205 11.23 -4.68 -14.28
C VAL A 205 12.62 -4.52 -13.66
N THR A 206 13.46 -3.65 -14.22
CA THR A 206 14.76 -3.34 -13.62
C THR A 206 14.58 -2.38 -12.45
N VAL A 207 14.88 -2.82 -11.23
CA VAL A 207 14.67 -2.01 -10.02
C VAL A 207 16.00 -1.50 -9.48
N TYR A 208 16.17 -0.19 -9.48
CA TYR A 208 17.30 0.51 -8.86
C TYR A 208 16.87 1.07 -7.50
N VAL A 209 17.53 0.66 -6.43
CA VAL A 209 17.20 1.09 -5.06
C VAL A 209 18.34 1.90 -4.46
N ILE A 210 18.05 3.15 -4.07
CA ILE A 210 18.90 3.94 -3.18
C ILE A 210 18.25 3.93 -1.80
N VAL A 211 18.96 3.39 -0.82
CA VAL A 211 18.56 3.46 0.58
C VAL A 211 19.43 4.48 1.32
N TYR A 212 18.85 5.26 2.21
CA TYR A 212 19.60 6.14 3.10
C TYR A 212 19.15 5.97 4.56
N GLU A 213 20.00 6.36 5.49
CA GLU A 213 19.67 6.34 6.90
C GLU A 213 19.15 7.71 7.34
N VAL A 214 18.27 7.70 8.32
CA VAL A 214 17.85 8.90 9.04
C VAL A 214 18.10 8.68 10.53
N PRO A 215 18.42 9.73 11.31
CA PRO A 215 18.60 9.58 12.76
C PRO A 215 17.43 8.86 13.41
N GLY A 216 17.73 7.77 14.13
CA GLY A 216 16.72 6.93 14.81
C GLY A 216 16.12 5.80 13.96
N ILE A 217 16.50 5.64 12.70
CA ILE A 217 16.18 4.45 11.88
C ILE A 217 17.50 3.83 11.41
N SER A 218 17.84 2.67 11.99
CA SER A 218 18.97 1.87 11.53
C SER A 218 18.61 1.14 10.24
N PHE A 219 19.53 1.14 9.28
CA PHE A 219 19.44 0.29 8.09
C PHE A 219 20.00 -1.10 8.41
N SER A 220 19.31 -2.15 7.97
CA SER A 220 19.82 -3.52 7.95
C SER A 220 19.92 -4.02 6.51
N GLU A 221 20.93 -4.83 6.19
CA GLU A 221 21.02 -5.48 4.88
C GLU A 221 19.81 -6.41 4.61
N GLU A 222 19.17 -6.90 5.66
CA GLU A 222 17.93 -7.69 5.53
C GLU A 222 16.78 -6.87 4.92
N ASP A 223 16.77 -5.53 5.08
CA ASP A 223 15.75 -4.65 4.47
C ASP A 223 15.80 -4.66 2.94
N VAL A 224 16.99 -4.95 2.37
CA VAL A 224 17.26 -4.89 0.93
C VAL A 224 17.58 -6.25 0.31
N LYS A 225 17.52 -7.33 1.11
CA LYS A 225 17.72 -8.70 0.63
C LYS A 225 16.79 -9.05 -0.52
N GLY A 226 17.35 -9.65 -1.57
CA GLY A 226 16.64 -10.06 -2.78
C GLY A 226 16.60 -9.00 -3.89
N PHE A 227 16.95 -7.75 -3.59
CA PHE A 227 17.14 -6.75 -4.64
C PHE A 227 18.45 -6.98 -5.39
N ARG A 228 18.40 -6.83 -6.72
CA ARG A 228 19.56 -7.04 -7.59
C ARG A 228 20.47 -5.82 -7.68
N LYS A 229 19.93 -4.62 -7.42
CA LYS A 229 20.64 -3.34 -7.53
C LYS A 229 20.28 -2.40 -6.38
N VAL A 230 21.22 -2.23 -5.47
CA VAL A 230 21.07 -1.46 -4.23
C VAL A 230 22.33 -0.64 -3.96
N LYS A 231 22.14 0.64 -3.68
CA LYS A 231 23.19 1.53 -3.18
C LYS A 231 22.74 2.27 -1.92
N ARG A 232 23.71 2.61 -1.08
CA ARG A 232 23.52 3.36 0.15
C ARG A 232 23.99 4.81 -0.01
N ALA A 233 23.07 5.74 0.19
CA ALA A 233 23.33 7.19 0.22
C ALA A 233 23.36 7.71 1.67
N VAL A 234 23.93 8.91 1.86
CA VAL A 234 23.95 9.61 3.15
C VAL A 234 22.57 10.18 3.51
N SER A 235 21.87 10.75 2.54
CA SER A 235 20.56 11.37 2.71
C SER A 235 19.78 11.36 1.40
N GLY A 236 18.47 11.58 1.49
CA GLY A 236 17.59 11.66 0.34
C GLY A 236 16.16 12.01 0.71
N ASP A 237 15.32 12.03 -0.32
CA ASP A 237 13.87 12.14 -0.22
C ASP A 237 13.22 10.80 -0.60
N LEU A 238 11.95 10.63 -0.22
CA LEU A 238 11.18 9.47 -0.63
C LEU A 238 10.77 9.66 -2.09
N MET A 239 11.20 8.76 -2.97
CA MET A 239 10.96 8.88 -4.40
C MET A 239 10.76 7.52 -5.05
N VAL A 240 9.79 7.45 -5.96
CA VAL A 240 9.63 6.36 -6.93
C VAL A 240 9.39 6.99 -8.28
N VAL A 241 10.23 6.68 -9.26
CA VAL A 241 9.98 6.99 -10.68
C VAL A 241 9.78 5.67 -11.42
N ALA A 242 8.65 5.54 -12.10
CA ALA A 242 8.29 4.35 -12.88
C ALA A 242 8.26 4.67 -14.37
N ASP A 243 8.99 3.88 -15.16
CA ASP A 243 9.03 3.92 -16.62
C ASP A 243 9.25 5.32 -17.23
N SER A 244 9.95 6.21 -16.50
CA SER A 244 10.16 7.62 -16.83
C SER A 244 8.88 8.39 -17.20
N LYS A 245 7.72 7.93 -16.69
CA LYS A 245 6.38 8.47 -17.01
C LYS A 245 5.64 9.02 -15.80
N VAL A 246 5.94 8.49 -14.62
CA VAL A 246 5.34 8.96 -13.38
C VAL A 246 6.38 8.96 -12.28
N ALA A 247 6.52 10.08 -11.60
CA ALA A 247 7.29 10.21 -10.39
C ALA A 247 6.38 10.52 -9.20
N VAL A 248 6.60 9.85 -8.08
CA VAL A 248 5.99 10.17 -6.79
C VAL A 248 7.12 10.60 -5.88
N LEU A 249 6.99 11.77 -5.25
CA LEU A 249 8.04 12.39 -4.44
C LEU A 249 7.46 12.90 -3.12
N ALA A 250 8.19 12.70 -2.03
CA ALA A 250 7.86 13.28 -0.74
C ALA A 250 9.13 13.69 0.00
N GLN A 251 9.14 14.92 0.50
CA GLN A 251 10.29 15.47 1.19
C GLN A 251 10.45 14.85 2.58
N ARG A 252 11.62 14.29 2.88
CA ARG A 252 11.90 13.61 4.16
C ARG A 252 12.72 14.49 5.11
N ARG A 253 12.22 15.70 5.43
CA ARG A 253 12.92 16.69 6.27
C ARG A 253 12.47 16.76 7.74
N THR A 254 11.33 16.18 8.10
CA THR A 254 10.71 16.34 9.45
C THR A 254 10.96 15.16 10.42
N GLY A 255 11.92 14.29 10.13
CA GLY A 255 12.33 13.19 11.01
C GLY A 255 11.63 11.84 10.76
N ALA A 256 12.15 10.81 11.42
CA ALA A 256 11.83 9.40 11.20
C ALA A 256 10.37 8.97 11.51
N LYS A 257 9.70 9.66 12.44
CA LYS A 257 8.51 9.13 13.15
C LYS A 257 7.20 9.14 12.35
N SER A 258 7.06 9.95 11.29
CA SER A 258 5.83 9.99 10.48
C SER A 258 6.12 10.26 9.01
N MET A 259 5.35 9.62 8.11
CA MET A 259 5.40 9.94 6.68
C MET A 259 5.09 11.43 6.46
N PRO A 260 5.69 12.08 5.45
CA PRO A 260 5.41 13.46 5.14
C PRO A 260 3.90 13.71 4.97
N GLY A 261 3.42 14.84 5.49
CA GLY A 261 2.01 15.25 5.36
C GLY A 261 1.64 15.67 3.94
N TYR A 262 2.63 15.87 3.06
CA TYR A 262 2.42 16.17 1.66
C TYR A 262 3.41 15.44 0.75
N GLY A 263 3.03 15.27 -0.51
CA GLY A 263 3.89 14.78 -1.59
C GLY A 263 3.39 15.22 -2.96
N LEU A 264 4.20 14.97 -3.98
CA LEU A 264 3.95 15.32 -5.37
C LEU A 264 3.81 14.05 -6.21
N VAL A 265 2.90 14.10 -7.18
CA VAL A 265 2.86 13.18 -8.31
C VAL A 265 3.14 14.00 -9.56
N VAL A 266 4.20 13.64 -10.27
CA VAL A 266 4.68 14.33 -11.44
C VAL A 266 4.50 13.42 -12.64
N GLU A 267 3.74 13.90 -13.61
CA GLU A 267 3.54 13.25 -14.92
C GLU A 267 4.14 14.12 -16.05
N GLU A 268 4.67 15.30 -15.72
CA GLU A 268 5.39 16.20 -16.62
C GLU A 268 6.78 15.65 -16.97
N PRO A 269 7.03 15.23 -18.24
CA PRO A 269 8.28 14.60 -18.64
C PRO A 269 9.51 15.45 -18.33
N VAL A 270 9.44 16.78 -18.49
CA VAL A 270 10.56 17.68 -18.19
C VAL A 270 10.96 17.58 -16.72
N LEU A 271 9.98 17.60 -15.81
CA LEU A 271 10.25 17.48 -14.38
C LEU A 271 10.72 16.07 -13.99
N ILE A 272 10.22 15.04 -14.66
CA ILE A 272 10.70 13.66 -14.45
C ILE A 272 12.17 13.55 -14.83
N ASP A 273 12.61 14.15 -15.95
CA ASP A 273 14.02 14.12 -16.34
C ASP A 273 14.91 14.79 -15.29
N TYR A 274 14.51 15.94 -14.74
CA TYR A 274 15.24 16.57 -13.63
C TYR A 274 15.33 15.67 -12.39
N LEU A 275 14.25 14.97 -12.03
CA LEU A 275 14.25 14.02 -10.90
C LEU A 275 15.15 12.82 -11.17
N LEU A 276 15.14 12.29 -12.39
CA LEU A 276 16.01 11.18 -12.80
C LEU A 276 17.48 11.60 -12.89
N HIS A 277 17.77 12.84 -13.28
CA HIS A 277 19.12 13.40 -13.25
C HIS A 277 19.65 13.47 -11.80
N ASP A 278 18.85 14.01 -10.90
CA ASP A 278 19.14 14.10 -9.46
C ASP A 278 19.34 12.70 -8.82
N TYR A 279 18.50 11.73 -9.23
CA TYR A 279 18.63 10.32 -8.87
C TYR A 279 19.93 9.70 -9.40
N TYR A 280 20.23 9.88 -10.68
CA TYR A 280 21.41 9.35 -11.34
C TYR A 280 22.70 9.81 -10.67
N ASN A 281 22.81 11.11 -10.36
CA ASN A 281 23.98 11.65 -9.67
C ASN A 281 24.13 11.07 -8.26
N ARG A 282 23.02 10.85 -7.53
CA ARG A 282 23.03 10.10 -6.27
C ARG A 282 23.47 8.66 -6.47
N TRP A 283 22.96 7.98 -7.50
CA TRP A 283 23.32 6.60 -7.80
C TRP A 283 24.82 6.45 -8.03
N LEU A 284 25.46 7.37 -8.77
CA LEU A 284 26.89 7.31 -9.03
C LEU A 284 27.75 7.49 -7.77
N ARG A 285 27.39 8.43 -6.89
CA ARG A 285 28.17 8.74 -5.67
C ARG A 285 27.86 7.85 -4.46
N SER A 286 26.83 7.02 -4.53
CA SER A 286 26.40 6.17 -3.40
C SER A 286 27.24 4.91 -3.28
N LYS A 287 27.41 4.42 -2.04
CA LYS A 287 28.15 3.18 -1.75
C LYS A 287 27.37 1.98 -2.28
N THR A 288 28.01 1.14 -3.08
CA THR A 288 27.37 -0.10 -3.57
C THR A 288 27.15 -1.10 -2.43
N ILE A 289 25.93 -1.64 -2.34
CA ILE A 289 25.62 -2.83 -1.51
C ILE A 289 25.57 -4.05 -2.44
N THR A 290 24.70 -3.99 -3.46
CA THR A 290 24.56 -5.03 -4.49
C THR A 290 24.39 -4.35 -5.85
N ASP A 291 25.01 -4.85 -6.90
CA ASP A 291 24.85 -4.29 -8.24
C ASP A 291 25.06 -5.36 -9.32
N GLU A 292 24.09 -6.28 -9.42
CA GLU A 292 24.12 -7.36 -10.40
C GLU A 292 23.99 -6.83 -11.83
N THR A 293 24.73 -7.42 -12.76
CA THR A 293 24.61 -7.11 -14.19
C THR A 293 23.24 -7.58 -14.71
N PRO A 294 22.48 -6.73 -15.46
CA PRO A 294 21.19 -7.13 -16.01
C PRO A 294 21.34 -8.27 -17.02
N LYS A 295 20.37 -9.18 -17.04
CA LYS A 295 20.28 -10.24 -18.05
C LYS A 295 19.75 -9.67 -19.36
N LEU A 296 20.40 -10.01 -20.46
CA LEU A 296 19.95 -9.61 -21.80
C LEU A 296 18.87 -10.59 -22.32
N PRO A 297 17.87 -10.11 -23.09
CA PRO A 297 17.63 -8.71 -23.42
C PRO A 297 17.05 -7.93 -22.23
N VAL A 298 17.38 -6.65 -22.13
CA VAL A 298 16.89 -5.75 -21.07
C VAL A 298 16.45 -4.41 -21.66
N ARG A 299 15.40 -3.84 -21.09
CA ARG A 299 14.82 -2.58 -21.54
C ARG A 299 14.99 -1.49 -20.49
N PHE A 300 15.18 -0.26 -20.96
CA PHE A 300 15.31 0.93 -20.14
C PHE A 300 14.47 2.07 -20.70
N THR A 301 13.84 2.81 -19.81
CA THR A 301 13.35 4.18 -20.09
C THR A 301 14.27 5.21 -19.43
N ILE A 302 14.96 4.85 -18.35
CA ILE A 302 15.89 5.74 -17.65
C ILE A 302 17.22 5.76 -18.43
N PHE A 303 17.30 6.63 -19.43
CA PHE A 303 18.37 6.67 -20.43
C PHE A 303 19.79 6.65 -19.84
N ARG A 304 20.06 7.45 -18.80
CA ARG A 304 21.39 7.50 -18.18
C ARG A 304 21.79 6.20 -17.48
N LEU A 305 20.84 5.44 -16.93
CA LEU A 305 21.10 4.12 -16.37
C LEU A 305 21.34 3.09 -17.48
N ALA A 306 20.64 3.20 -18.61
CA ALA A 306 20.91 2.38 -19.80
C ALA A 306 22.37 2.55 -20.28
N ILE A 307 22.88 3.79 -20.29
CA ILE A 307 24.29 4.07 -20.62
C ILE A 307 25.25 3.40 -19.62
N VAL A 308 24.95 3.45 -18.32
CA VAL A 308 25.78 2.82 -17.27
C VAL A 308 25.87 1.30 -17.48
N GLU A 309 24.74 0.63 -17.69
CA GLU A 309 24.73 -0.82 -17.90
C GLU A 309 25.39 -1.20 -19.22
N THR A 310 25.18 -0.41 -20.27
CA THR A 310 25.80 -0.64 -21.58
C THR A 310 27.32 -0.53 -21.49
N LYS A 311 27.85 0.51 -20.82
CA LYS A 311 29.30 0.64 -20.56
C LYS A 311 29.85 -0.58 -19.85
N ARG A 312 29.18 -1.04 -18.79
CA ARG A 312 29.59 -2.21 -18.02
C ARG A 312 29.68 -3.45 -18.90
N LEU A 313 28.64 -3.70 -19.70
CA LEU A 313 28.56 -4.85 -20.59
C LEU A 313 29.63 -4.79 -21.70
N LEU A 314 29.79 -3.65 -22.38
CA LEU A 314 30.84 -3.45 -23.39
C LEU A 314 32.24 -3.67 -22.81
N ASN A 315 32.51 -3.12 -21.62
CA ASN A 315 33.80 -3.28 -20.94
C ASN A 315 34.08 -4.73 -20.53
N SER A 316 33.03 -5.53 -20.31
CA SER A 316 33.16 -6.99 -20.10
C SER A 316 33.30 -7.80 -21.40
N GLY A 317 33.43 -7.13 -22.55
CA GLY A 317 33.61 -7.76 -23.86
C GLY A 317 32.31 -8.22 -24.53
N VAL A 318 31.14 -7.90 -23.97
CA VAL A 318 29.85 -8.29 -24.56
C VAL A 318 29.56 -7.43 -25.79
N LYS A 319 29.32 -8.07 -26.93
CA LYS A 319 28.80 -7.39 -28.13
C LYS A 319 27.31 -7.09 -27.95
N LEU A 320 26.92 -5.85 -28.18
CA LEU A 320 25.56 -5.37 -27.95
C LEU A 320 24.92 -4.79 -29.21
N TRP A 321 23.64 -5.08 -29.37
CA TRP A 321 22.73 -4.38 -30.27
C TRP A 321 21.69 -3.63 -29.45
N GLY A 322 21.29 -2.46 -29.94
CA GLY A 322 20.26 -1.64 -29.32
C GLY A 322 19.10 -1.44 -30.27
N VAL A 323 17.88 -1.56 -29.76
CA VAL A 323 16.68 -1.02 -30.41
C VAL A 323 16.27 0.24 -29.66
N PHE A 324 16.28 1.36 -30.35
CA PHE A 324 16.07 2.70 -29.82
C PHE A 324 14.73 3.23 -30.32
N THR A 325 13.79 3.46 -29.40
CA THR A 325 12.48 4.05 -29.71
C THR A 325 12.47 5.50 -29.28
N GLY A 326 12.11 6.41 -30.19
CA GLY A 326 12.07 7.84 -29.92
C GLY A 326 11.73 8.64 -31.16
N ARG A 327 12.52 9.66 -31.46
CA ARG A 327 12.37 10.52 -32.65
C ARG A 327 13.71 10.92 -33.22
N LYS A 328 13.76 11.18 -34.52
CA LYS A 328 14.89 11.91 -35.11
C LYS A 328 14.88 13.35 -34.56
N VAL A 329 16.03 13.93 -34.24
CA VAL A 329 16.08 15.32 -33.77
C VAL A 329 15.58 16.24 -34.89
N GLY A 330 14.65 17.15 -34.55
CA GLY A 330 13.91 17.97 -35.53
C GLY A 330 12.93 17.20 -36.43
N GLY A 331 12.77 15.89 -36.24
CA GLY A 331 12.00 15.01 -37.10
C GLY A 331 10.85 14.28 -36.41
N LYS A 332 10.35 13.24 -37.09
CA LYS A 332 9.23 12.40 -36.62
C LYS A 332 9.73 11.26 -35.73
N LYS A 333 8.78 10.58 -35.08
CA LYS A 333 9.03 9.35 -34.33
C LYS A 333 9.72 8.31 -35.20
N ALA A 334 10.66 7.59 -34.61
CA ALA A 334 11.46 6.57 -35.26
C ALA A 334 11.78 5.43 -34.28
N VAL A 335 11.97 4.24 -34.83
CA VAL A 335 12.55 3.10 -34.14
C VAL A 335 13.77 2.67 -34.94
N VAL A 336 14.93 2.62 -34.28
CA VAL A 336 16.21 2.38 -34.93
C VAL A 336 16.91 1.21 -34.26
N GLU A 337 17.41 0.26 -35.04
CA GLU A 337 18.19 -0.87 -34.54
C GLU A 337 19.60 -0.85 -35.10
N GLY A 338 20.60 -1.11 -34.26
CA GLY A 338 21.98 -1.17 -34.71
C GLY A 338 22.94 -1.67 -33.65
N LYS A 339 24.18 -1.91 -34.07
CA LYS A 339 25.26 -2.38 -33.20
C LYS A 339 25.76 -1.22 -32.33
N ILE A 340 25.82 -1.40 -31.02
CA ILE A 340 26.33 -0.38 -30.11
C ILE A 340 27.87 -0.43 -30.15
N VAL A 341 28.48 0.63 -30.66
CA VAL A 341 29.93 0.78 -30.73
C VAL A 341 30.48 1.34 -29.43
N LYS A 342 29.80 2.35 -28.87
CA LYS A 342 30.22 3.03 -27.64
C LYS A 342 29.00 3.58 -26.91
N ALA A 343 29.11 3.63 -25.59
CA ALA A 343 28.20 4.41 -24.75
C ALA A 343 29.07 5.30 -23.85
N PHE A 344 28.82 6.61 -23.83
CA PHE A 344 29.57 7.49 -22.94
C PHE A 344 28.74 8.59 -22.33
N THR A 345 29.25 9.08 -21.20
CA THR A 345 28.73 10.21 -20.46
C THR A 345 29.91 11.13 -20.22
N ASP A 346 29.73 12.39 -20.52
CA ASP A 346 30.68 13.45 -20.22
C ASP A 346 30.17 14.21 -18.98
N PRO A 347 30.86 14.12 -17.83
CA PRO A 347 30.45 14.82 -16.61
C PRO A 347 30.52 16.34 -16.71
N GLU A 348 31.41 16.90 -17.54
CA GLU A 348 31.60 18.35 -17.65
C GLU A 348 30.49 18.99 -18.50
N THR A 349 30.18 18.35 -19.63
CA THR A 349 29.13 18.84 -20.54
C THR A 349 27.74 18.29 -20.21
N GLY A 350 27.65 17.25 -19.37
CA GLY A 350 26.40 16.54 -19.05
C GLY A 350 25.89 15.64 -20.17
N VAL A 351 26.59 15.58 -21.31
CA VAL A 351 26.20 14.81 -22.50
C VAL A 351 26.23 13.32 -22.20
N ALA A 352 25.14 12.61 -22.51
CA ALA A 352 25.04 11.17 -22.43
C ALA A 352 24.53 10.63 -23.77
N ARG A 353 25.28 9.73 -24.41
CA ARG A 353 24.91 9.20 -25.73
C ARG A 353 25.41 7.80 -26.01
N PHE A 354 24.66 7.11 -26.87
CA PHE A 354 25.11 5.93 -27.59
C PHE A 354 25.68 6.33 -28.95
N VAL A 355 26.71 5.61 -29.37
CA VAL A 355 27.22 5.62 -30.74
C VAL A 355 26.89 4.26 -31.34
N VAL A 356 26.09 4.26 -32.39
CA VAL A 356 25.46 3.07 -32.97
C VAL A 356 25.86 2.97 -34.43
N ASN A 357 26.29 1.79 -34.86
CA ASN A 357 26.51 1.50 -36.28
C ASN A 357 25.24 0.88 -36.89
N ILE A 358 24.74 1.50 -37.95
CA ILE A 358 23.56 1.07 -38.69
C ILE A 358 23.98 0.96 -40.14
N ASN A 359 24.01 -0.27 -40.67
CA ASN A 359 24.39 -0.54 -42.06
C ASN A 359 25.70 0.13 -42.52
N GLY A 360 26.69 0.23 -41.62
CA GLY A 360 27.98 0.88 -41.90
C GLY A 360 28.06 2.36 -41.52
N GLU A 361 26.94 3.05 -41.34
CA GLU A 361 26.90 4.45 -40.92
C GLU A 361 26.93 4.57 -39.40
N THR A 362 27.65 5.58 -38.88
CA THR A 362 27.71 5.86 -37.44
C THR A 362 26.71 6.94 -37.09
N VAL A 363 25.83 6.62 -36.14
CA VAL A 363 24.72 7.46 -35.70
C VAL A 363 24.77 7.62 -34.18
N THR A 364 24.37 8.78 -33.69
CA THR A 364 24.33 9.13 -32.27
C THR A 364 22.91 9.12 -31.72
N MET A 365 22.75 8.51 -30.55
CA MET A 365 21.47 8.44 -29.83
C MET A 365 21.62 9.16 -28.48
N GLY A 366 20.88 10.23 -28.28
CA GLY A 366 20.81 10.97 -27.01
C GLY A 366 19.55 10.64 -26.21
N GLY A 367 19.45 11.24 -25.03
CA GLY A 367 18.26 11.12 -24.17
C GLY A 367 17.00 11.76 -24.76
N PRO A 368 15.87 11.75 -24.04
CA PRO A 368 14.60 12.31 -24.51
C PRO A 368 14.68 13.81 -24.88
N ASP A 369 15.59 14.54 -24.23
CA ASP A 369 15.87 15.96 -24.36
C ASP A 369 16.97 16.27 -25.40
N ALA A 370 17.44 15.29 -26.17
CA ALA A 370 18.55 15.46 -27.10
C ALA A 370 18.31 16.54 -28.18
N ILE A 371 19.36 17.33 -28.43
CA ILE A 371 19.40 18.44 -29.40
C ILE A 371 20.57 18.28 -30.38
N ILE A 372 21.70 17.74 -29.92
CA ILE A 372 22.94 17.64 -30.72
C ILE A 372 23.10 16.27 -31.39
N GLU A 373 22.47 15.23 -30.85
CA GLU A 373 22.49 13.88 -31.40
C GLU A 373 21.52 13.72 -32.59
N ASP A 374 21.68 12.64 -33.36
CA ASP A 374 20.81 12.36 -34.50
C ASP A 374 19.38 11.97 -34.06
N TYR A 375 19.26 11.30 -32.91
CA TYR A 375 17.99 10.83 -32.36
C TYR A 375 17.86 11.17 -30.86
N ALA A 376 16.64 11.55 -30.46
CA ALA A 376 16.22 11.67 -29.07
C ALA A 376 15.45 10.40 -28.68
N VAL A 377 15.96 9.66 -27.70
CA VAL A 377 15.48 8.31 -27.35
C VAL A 377 14.70 8.31 -26.05
N GLU A 378 13.51 7.71 -26.08
CA GLU A 378 12.62 7.53 -24.93
C GLU A 378 12.73 6.12 -24.32
N GLU A 379 13.06 5.11 -25.12
CA GLU A 379 13.22 3.72 -24.68
C GLU A 379 14.37 3.03 -25.41
N VAL A 380 15.17 2.27 -24.67
CA VAL A 380 16.31 1.48 -25.16
C VAL A 380 16.09 0.01 -24.81
N LEU A 381 16.12 -0.88 -25.80
CA LEU A 381 16.22 -2.32 -25.61
C LEU A 381 17.63 -2.78 -25.97
N LEU A 382 18.37 -3.29 -24.99
CA LEU A 382 19.67 -3.91 -25.21
C LEU A 382 19.48 -5.41 -25.48
N LYS A 383 20.11 -5.90 -26.54
CA LYS A 383 20.17 -7.31 -26.92
C LYS A 383 21.63 -7.78 -26.90
N GLY A 384 21.86 -9.00 -26.44
CA GLY A 384 23.17 -9.65 -26.53
C GLY A 384 23.24 -10.53 -27.77
N GLY A 385 24.43 -10.63 -28.37
CA GLY A 385 24.69 -11.57 -29.46
C GLY A 385 25.54 -10.97 -30.57
N GLU A 386 26.26 -11.84 -31.28
CA GLU A 386 26.69 -11.60 -32.66
C GLU A 386 25.44 -11.47 -33.54
N GLY A 387 25.50 -10.64 -34.58
CA GLY A 387 24.34 -10.12 -35.32
C GLY A 387 23.26 -11.15 -35.68
N VAL A 388 22.01 -10.65 -35.77
CA VAL A 388 20.92 -11.32 -36.48
C VAL A 388 21.35 -11.66 -37.90
#